data_AF-A0A7Y4RSE2-F1
#
_entry.id   AF-A0A7Y4RSE2-F1
#
_cell.length_a   1.000
_cell.length_b   1.000
_cell.length_c   1.000
_cell.angle_alpha   90.00
_cell.angle_beta   90.00
_cell.angle_gamma   90.00
#
_symmetry.space_group_name_H-M   'P 1'
#
loop_
_entity.id
_entity.type
_entity.pdbx_description
1 polymer ?
#
loop_
_entity_poly.entity_id
_entity_poly.type
_entity_poly.pdbx_seq_one_letter_code
_entity_poly.pdbx_strand_id
1 'polypeptide(L)'
;MKYLFGLILLVGLSGCSSEACDKNIISILNPNETSAKLLMDYAKIQVCKAKSTENSGFTTANDEQKLILIYDLYVKARSYSILNKIFFWLSIIAAFMVFIWPSLGVVLKNTLTEEWYKSAVVQTTITGIAALMFALYSQYKDKQTYTENLMRYTVFSEQPARELAQKVIEEIGKIDNGFSFQSVTEEKGKTP
;
A
#
# COMPACT_ATOMS: atom_id res chain seq x y z
N MET A 1 -19.16 -5.13 27.88
CA MET A 1 -18.82 -5.07 26.44
C MET A 1 -17.52 -4.27 26.14
N LYS A 2 -16.46 -4.36 26.97
CA LYS A 2 -15.15 -3.72 26.66
C LYS A 2 -13.97 -4.70 26.54
N TYR A 3 -14.16 -5.96 26.94
CA TYR A 3 -13.11 -7.00 26.88
C TYR A 3 -13.21 -7.92 25.65
N LEU A 4 -14.28 -7.82 24.85
CA LEU A 4 -14.47 -8.67 23.66
C LEU A 4 -13.57 -8.23 22.48
N PHE A 5 -13.20 -6.95 22.42
CA PHE A 5 -12.34 -6.41 21.36
C PHE A 5 -10.85 -6.76 21.56
N GLY A 6 -10.41 -7.08 22.79
CA GLY A 6 -9.03 -7.50 23.07
C GLY A 6 -8.76 -8.96 22.70
N LEU A 7 -9.77 -9.84 22.81
CA LEU A 7 -9.59 -11.27 22.56
C LEU A 7 -9.53 -11.60 21.05
N ILE A 8 -10.23 -10.84 20.21
CA ILE A 8 -10.20 -11.00 18.74
C ILE A 8 -8.84 -10.58 18.17
N LEU A 9 -8.10 -9.72 18.87
CA LEU A 9 -6.77 -9.25 18.45
C LEU A 9 -5.64 -10.23 18.82
N LEU A 10 -5.87 -11.12 19.79
CA LEU A 10 -4.87 -12.11 20.25
C LEU A 10 -4.98 -13.47 19.55
N VAL A 11 -6.16 -13.85 19.03
CA VAL A 11 -6.34 -15.10 18.26
C VAL A 11 -5.81 -14.98 16.83
N GLY A 12 -5.53 -13.76 16.34
CA GLY A 12 -4.95 -13.53 15.01
C GLY A 12 -3.45 -13.83 14.88
N LEU A 13 -2.75 -14.20 15.97
CA LEU A 13 -1.29 -14.41 15.97
C LEU A 13 -0.86 -15.88 16.18
N SER A 14 -1.80 -16.79 16.39
CA SER A 14 -1.49 -18.22 16.61
C SER A 14 -2.34 -19.09 15.70
N GLY A 15 -1.89 -19.32 14.48
CA GLY A 15 -2.52 -20.32 13.62
C GLY A 15 -2.19 -20.15 12.15
N CYS A 16 -1.14 -20.86 11.70
CA CYS A 16 -1.06 -21.57 10.41
C CYS A 16 0.40 -21.96 10.16
N SER A 17 0.92 -22.87 10.99
CA SER A 17 2.08 -23.68 10.62
C SER A 17 1.50 -25.06 10.28
N SER A 18 1.53 -25.43 9.00
CA SER A 18 1.40 -26.79 8.42
C SER A 18 0.33 -27.00 7.33
N GLU A 19 -0.83 -26.34 7.34
CA GLU A 19 -1.91 -26.67 6.36
C GLU A 19 -1.79 -26.01 4.96
N ALA A 20 -0.78 -25.16 4.72
CA ALA A 20 -0.75 -24.31 3.52
C ALA A 20 0.12 -24.82 2.34
N CYS A 21 0.89 -25.90 2.51
CA CYS A 21 1.86 -26.32 1.49
C CYS A 21 1.26 -27.12 0.30
N ASP A 22 -0.02 -27.51 0.36
CA ASP A 22 -0.70 -28.29 -0.70
C ASP A 22 -1.66 -27.44 -1.57
N LYS A 23 -1.44 -26.12 -1.63
CA LYS A 23 -2.20 -25.24 -2.53
C LYS A 23 -1.58 -25.23 -3.92
N ASN A 24 -2.33 -25.70 -4.92
CA ASN A 24 -1.98 -25.57 -6.33
C ASN A 24 -1.80 -24.09 -6.72
N ILE A 25 -0.84 -23.78 -7.61
CA ILE A 25 -0.59 -22.40 -8.10
C ILE A 25 -1.86 -21.76 -8.68
N ILE A 26 -2.75 -22.58 -9.24
CA ILE A 26 -4.04 -22.13 -9.79
C ILE A 26 -4.96 -21.56 -8.68
N SER A 27 -4.84 -22.05 -7.44
CA SER A 27 -5.67 -21.60 -6.30
C SER A 27 -5.28 -20.24 -5.73
N ILE A 28 -4.07 -19.74 -6.01
CA ILE A 28 -3.61 -18.41 -5.57
C ILE A 28 -3.89 -17.32 -6.60
N LEU A 29 -4.27 -17.68 -7.83
CA LEU A 29 -4.59 -16.74 -8.89
C LEU A 29 -6.03 -16.23 -8.74
N ASN A 30 -6.23 -15.31 -7.79
CA ASN A 30 -7.50 -14.62 -7.62
C ASN A 30 -7.39 -13.19 -8.19
N PRO A 31 -8.25 -12.80 -9.16
CA PRO A 31 -8.16 -11.49 -9.83
C PRO A 31 -8.44 -10.30 -8.91
N ASN A 32 -9.07 -10.50 -7.75
CA ASN A 32 -9.41 -9.42 -6.82
C ASN A 32 -8.38 -9.24 -5.67
N GLU A 33 -7.15 -9.73 -5.86
CA GLU A 33 -6.08 -9.62 -4.86
C GLU A 33 -5.01 -8.59 -5.26
N THR A 34 -4.33 -8.04 -4.24
CA THR A 34 -3.21 -7.14 -4.49
C THR A 34 -2.02 -7.94 -5.02
N SER A 35 -1.22 -7.32 -5.90
CA SER A 35 -0.01 -7.97 -6.43
C SER A 35 0.94 -8.40 -5.31
N ALA A 36 1.01 -7.64 -4.22
CA ALA A 36 1.82 -7.98 -3.05
C ALA A 36 1.40 -9.31 -2.41
N LYS A 37 0.08 -9.56 -2.27
CA LYS A 37 -0.44 -10.80 -1.66
C LYS A 37 -0.16 -12.01 -2.53
N LEU A 38 -0.39 -11.90 -3.84
CA LEU A 38 -0.07 -12.94 -4.80
C LEU A 38 1.42 -13.34 -4.75
N LEU A 39 2.32 -12.35 -4.73
CA LEU A 39 3.76 -12.57 -4.68
C LEU A 39 4.21 -13.23 -3.37
N MET A 40 3.61 -12.83 -2.25
CA MET A 40 3.87 -13.45 -0.94
C MET A 40 3.43 -14.91 -0.92
N ASP A 41 2.23 -15.21 -1.41
CA ASP A 41 1.70 -16.58 -1.42
C ASP A 41 2.46 -17.48 -2.41
N TYR A 42 2.88 -16.93 -3.56
CA TYR A 42 3.80 -17.61 -4.48
C TYR A 42 5.15 -17.92 -3.83
N ALA A 43 5.75 -16.96 -3.10
CA ALA A 43 7.01 -17.18 -2.40
C ALA A 43 6.91 -18.28 -1.33
N LYS A 44 5.81 -18.34 -0.55
CA LYS A 44 5.57 -19.43 0.42
C LYS A 44 5.52 -20.79 -0.26
N ILE A 45 4.82 -20.91 -1.39
CA ILE A 45 4.71 -22.17 -2.12
C ILE A 45 6.09 -22.62 -2.63
N GLN A 46 6.92 -21.69 -3.12
CA GLN A 46 8.28 -22.03 -3.56
C GLN A 46 9.14 -22.57 -2.42
N VAL A 47 9.13 -21.93 -1.25
CA VAL A 47 9.89 -22.42 -0.08
C VAL A 47 9.35 -23.78 0.42
N CYS A 48 8.02 -23.96 0.46
CA CYS A 48 7.40 -25.26 0.79
C CYS A 48 7.88 -26.38 -0.15
N LYS A 49 7.91 -26.13 -1.47
CA LYS A 49 8.36 -27.11 -2.47
C LYS A 49 9.84 -27.43 -2.37
N ALA A 50 10.69 -26.42 -2.13
CA ALA A 50 12.11 -26.63 -1.88
C ALA A 50 12.33 -27.55 -0.66
N LYS A 51 11.56 -27.34 0.41
CA LYS A 51 11.62 -28.14 1.64
C LYS A 51 11.12 -29.59 1.46
N SER A 52 10.19 -29.85 0.55
CA SER A 52 9.70 -31.22 0.31
C SER A 52 10.61 -32.05 -0.61
N THR A 53 11.52 -31.40 -1.35
CA THR A 53 12.25 -32.04 -2.46
C THR A 53 13.69 -32.43 -2.10
N GLU A 54 14.29 -31.87 -1.04
CA GLU A 54 15.74 -32.00 -0.82
C GLU A 54 16.16 -32.24 0.65
N ASN A 55 16.95 -33.29 0.86
CA ASN A 55 17.78 -33.61 2.04
C ASN A 55 19.04 -32.70 2.17
N SER A 56 19.05 -31.52 1.54
CA SER A 56 20.20 -30.60 1.47
C SER A 56 19.91 -29.29 2.22
N GLY A 57 20.38 -29.22 3.46
CA GLY A 57 20.15 -28.07 4.37
C GLY A 57 20.82 -26.74 4.00
N PHE A 58 21.33 -26.56 2.77
CA PHE A 58 22.01 -25.32 2.35
C PHE A 58 21.14 -24.41 1.48
N THR A 59 20.31 -24.96 0.59
CA THR A 59 19.36 -24.22 -0.27
C THR A 59 18.19 -23.65 0.55
N THR A 60 17.74 -24.40 1.56
CA THR A 60 16.62 -24.00 2.44
C THR A 60 16.90 -22.71 3.20
N ALA A 61 18.12 -22.50 3.71
CA ALA A 61 18.45 -21.33 4.52
C ALA A 61 18.41 -20.02 3.69
N ASN A 62 18.84 -20.06 2.42
CA ASN A 62 18.80 -18.91 1.53
C ASN A 62 17.36 -18.57 1.12
N ASP A 63 16.54 -19.59 0.84
CA ASP A 63 15.13 -19.44 0.49
C ASP A 63 14.29 -18.91 1.66
N GLU A 64 14.56 -19.36 2.88
CA GLU A 64 13.95 -18.83 4.10
C GLU A 64 14.33 -17.36 4.35
N GLN A 65 15.59 -16.98 4.15
CA GLN A 65 16.02 -15.59 4.25
C GLN A 65 15.35 -14.70 3.20
N LYS A 66 15.23 -15.19 1.97
CA LYS A 66 14.54 -14.50 0.89
C LYS A 66 13.05 -14.34 1.20
N LEU A 67 12.41 -15.35 1.78
CA LEU A 67 11.02 -15.28 2.24
C LEU A 67 10.83 -14.21 3.33
N ILE A 68 11.74 -14.11 4.29
CA ILE A 68 11.69 -13.07 5.33
C ILE A 68 11.77 -11.67 4.70
N LEU A 69 12.65 -11.49 3.71
CA LEU A 69 12.79 -10.22 2.99
C LEU A 69 11.51 -9.84 2.22
N ILE A 70 10.90 -10.82 1.54
CA ILE A 70 9.62 -10.64 0.83
C ILE A 70 8.49 -10.33 1.83
N TYR A 71 8.52 -10.94 3.01
CA TYR A 71 7.53 -10.70 4.05
C TYR A 71 7.59 -9.26 4.59
N ASP A 72 8.79 -8.73 4.84
CA ASP A 72 8.96 -7.33 5.25
C ASP A 72 8.41 -6.36 4.19
N LEU A 73 8.77 -6.58 2.92
CA LEU A 73 8.24 -5.82 1.80
C LEU A 73 6.71 -5.93 1.69
N TYR A 74 6.15 -7.12 1.92
CA TYR A 74 4.71 -7.34 1.91
C TYR A 74 3.99 -6.51 2.98
N VAL A 75 4.53 -6.44 4.19
CA VAL A 75 3.98 -5.63 5.28
C VAL A 75 3.95 -4.15 4.90
N LYS A 76 5.04 -3.62 4.33
CA LYS A 76 5.11 -2.24 3.82
C LYS A 76 4.11 -1.99 2.69
N ALA A 77 4.07 -2.87 1.68
CA ALA A 77 3.14 -2.76 0.55
C ALA A 77 1.67 -2.76 1.01
N ARG A 78 1.33 -3.61 1.98
CA ARG A 78 -0.01 -3.66 2.58
C ARG A 78 -0.35 -2.35 3.30
N SER A 79 0.58 -1.79 4.06
CA SER A 79 0.40 -0.50 4.75
C SER A 79 0.09 0.61 3.75
N TYR A 80 0.89 0.72 2.69
CA TYR A 80 0.65 1.73 1.64
C TYR A 80 -0.66 1.49 0.90
N SER A 81 -1.06 0.24 0.66
CA SER A 81 -2.35 -0.08 0.03
C SER A 81 -3.54 0.41 0.86
N ILE A 82 -3.47 0.30 2.19
CA ILE A 82 -4.50 0.80 3.10
C ILE A 82 -4.56 2.33 3.05
N LEU A 83 -3.41 3.01 3.18
CA LEU A 83 -3.33 4.46 3.13
C LEU A 83 -3.82 5.01 1.79
N ASN A 84 -3.38 4.41 0.68
CA ASN A 84 -3.84 4.73 -0.67
C ASN A 84 -5.37 4.66 -0.78
N LYS A 85 -6.01 3.59 -0.28
CA LYS A 85 -7.48 3.49 -0.27
C LYS A 85 -8.16 4.59 0.55
N ILE A 86 -7.62 4.91 1.72
CA ILE A 86 -8.17 5.97 2.58
C ILE A 86 -8.09 7.33 1.87
N PHE A 87 -6.92 7.71 1.37
CA PHE A 87 -6.72 9.00 0.71
C PHE A 87 -7.42 9.08 -0.65
N PHE A 88 -7.60 7.97 -1.35
CA PHE A 88 -8.43 7.91 -2.55
C PHE A 88 -9.87 8.34 -2.24
N TRP A 89 -10.51 7.77 -1.21
CA TRP A 89 -11.87 8.14 -0.85
C TRP A 89 -11.96 9.56 -0.29
N LEU A 90 -10.98 9.99 0.51
CA LEU A 90 -10.92 11.37 1.01
C LEU A 90 -10.77 12.38 -0.13
N SER A 91 -9.96 12.08 -1.15
CA SER A 91 -9.78 12.98 -2.29
C SER A 91 -11.04 13.08 -3.15
N ILE A 92 -11.77 11.97 -3.35
CA ILE A 92 -13.08 11.98 -4.02
C ILE A 92 -14.09 12.83 -3.26
N ILE A 93 -14.22 12.63 -1.94
CA ILE A 93 -15.17 13.39 -1.12
C ILE A 93 -14.80 14.88 -1.14
N ALA A 94 -13.52 15.21 -1.00
CA ALA A 94 -13.06 16.59 -1.04
C ALA A 94 -13.29 17.23 -2.41
N ALA A 95 -13.08 16.50 -3.51
CA ALA A 95 -13.39 16.97 -4.85
C ALA A 95 -14.89 17.27 -5.01
N PHE A 96 -15.78 16.40 -4.52
CA PHE A 96 -17.21 16.68 -4.49
C PHE A 96 -17.54 17.91 -3.65
N MET A 97 -16.91 18.09 -2.48
CA MET A 97 -17.12 19.28 -1.66
C MET A 97 -16.74 20.58 -2.41
N VAL A 98 -15.67 20.58 -3.21
CA VAL A 98 -15.28 21.74 -4.03
C VAL A 98 -16.39 22.14 -5.01
N PHE A 99 -17.14 21.19 -5.58
CA PHE A 99 -18.25 21.46 -6.49
C PHE A 99 -19.56 21.79 -5.77
N ILE A 100 -19.85 21.08 -4.68
CA ILE A 100 -21.09 21.24 -3.92
C ILE A 100 -21.10 22.58 -3.19
N TRP A 101 -19.96 23.03 -2.67
CA TRP A 101 -19.86 24.27 -1.89
C TRP A 101 -20.41 25.52 -2.61
N PRO A 102 -19.93 25.90 -3.82
CA PRO A 102 -20.49 27.04 -4.54
C PRO A 102 -21.95 26.84 -4.92
N SER A 103 -22.36 25.59 -5.23
CA SER A 103 -23.74 25.27 -5.58
C SER A 103 -24.70 25.51 -4.40
N LEU A 104 -24.31 25.10 -3.18
CA LEU A 104 -25.06 25.37 -1.95
C LEU A 104 -25.19 26.86 -1.67
N GLY A 105 -24.13 27.65 -1.92
CA GLY A 105 -24.16 29.10 -1.75
C GLY A 105 -25.18 29.81 -2.64
N VAL A 106 -25.46 29.26 -3.83
CA VAL A 106 -26.49 29.80 -4.74
C VAL A 106 -27.90 29.36 -4.30
N VAL A 107 -28.09 28.07 -4.01
CA VAL A 107 -29.42 27.51 -3.68
C VAL A 107 -29.93 28.04 -2.34
N LEU A 108 -29.06 28.14 -1.33
CA LEU A 108 -29.42 28.54 0.02
C LEU A 108 -29.30 30.05 0.27
N LYS A 109 -29.09 30.84 -0.79
CA LYS A 109 -28.91 32.30 -0.72
C LYS A 109 -30.02 33.02 0.06
N ASN A 110 -31.26 32.51 -0.03
CA ASN A 110 -32.43 33.11 0.60
C ASN A 110 -32.71 32.59 2.01
N THR A 111 -32.05 31.51 2.44
CA THR A 111 -32.30 30.82 3.72
C THR A 111 -31.16 31.05 4.72
N LEU A 112 -29.94 31.21 4.23
CA LEU A 112 -28.76 31.49 5.05
C LEU A 112 -28.49 33.00 5.08
N THR A 113 -28.74 33.62 6.23
CA THR A 113 -28.54 35.05 6.49
C THR A 113 -27.07 35.43 6.67
N GLU A 114 -26.18 34.48 6.95
CA GLU A 114 -24.78 34.78 7.27
C GLU A 114 -23.85 34.74 6.05
N GLU A 115 -22.97 35.72 5.89
CA GLU A 115 -22.13 35.86 4.68
C GLU A 115 -20.97 34.86 4.56
N TRP A 116 -20.68 34.07 5.60
CA TRP A 116 -19.50 33.20 5.63
C TRP A 116 -19.50 32.14 4.52
N TYR A 117 -20.67 31.69 4.04
CA TYR A 117 -20.76 30.75 2.91
C TYR A 117 -20.32 31.35 1.56
N LYS A 118 -20.31 32.68 1.45
CA LYS A 118 -19.79 33.42 0.28
C LYS A 118 -18.29 33.73 0.40
N SER A 119 -17.66 33.37 1.52
CA SER A 119 -16.27 33.71 1.78
C SER A 119 -15.33 32.94 0.85
N ALA A 120 -14.55 33.69 0.08
CA ALA A 120 -13.48 33.15 -0.76
C ALA A 120 -12.45 32.36 0.06
N VAL A 121 -12.28 32.68 1.34
CA VAL A 121 -11.36 31.97 2.25
C VAL A 121 -11.81 30.53 2.46
N VAL A 122 -13.12 30.30 2.66
CA VAL A 122 -13.67 28.95 2.90
C VAL A 122 -13.53 28.10 1.63
N GLN A 123 -13.86 28.65 0.47
CA GLN A 123 -13.70 27.96 -0.81
C GLN A 123 -12.24 27.60 -1.09
N THR A 124 -11.32 28.53 -0.83
CA THR A 124 -9.87 28.30 -1.00
C THR A 124 -9.38 27.21 -0.05
N THR A 125 -9.87 27.20 1.20
CA THR A 125 -9.51 26.18 2.19
C THR A 125 -10.01 24.81 1.79
N ILE A 126 -11.27 24.68 1.35
CA ILE A 126 -11.83 23.41 0.85
C ILE A 126 -11.04 22.90 -0.36
N THR A 127 -10.68 23.80 -1.28
CA THR A 127 -9.87 23.48 -2.46
C THR A 127 -8.45 23.03 -2.07
N GLY A 128 -7.83 23.72 -1.12
CA GLY A 128 -6.51 23.37 -0.59
C GLY A 128 -6.50 22.01 0.09
N ILE A 129 -7.53 21.69 0.90
CA ILE A 129 -7.69 20.36 1.50
C ILE A 129 -7.87 19.30 0.41
N ALA A 130 -8.68 19.56 -0.61
CA ALA A 130 -8.87 18.62 -1.71
C ALA A 130 -7.55 18.33 -2.45
N ALA A 131 -6.78 19.38 -2.77
CA ALA A 131 -5.46 19.25 -3.38
C ALA A 131 -4.48 18.47 -2.50
N LEU A 132 -4.48 18.71 -1.18
CA LEU A 132 -3.64 17.98 -0.22
C LEU A 132 -4.01 16.49 -0.16
N MET A 133 -5.30 16.16 -0.10
CA MET A 133 -5.77 14.77 -0.07
C MET A 133 -5.39 14.04 -1.35
N PHE A 134 -5.49 14.71 -2.50
CA PHE A 134 -5.04 14.16 -3.78
C PHE A 134 -3.52 13.94 -3.82
N ALA A 135 -2.73 14.90 -3.34
CA ALA A 135 -1.28 14.77 -3.28
C ALA A 135 -0.86 13.59 -2.39
N LEU A 136 -1.50 13.41 -1.22
CA LEU A 136 -1.26 12.27 -0.34
C LEU A 136 -1.66 10.95 -1.00
N TYR A 137 -2.82 10.89 -1.67
CA TYR A 137 -3.23 9.73 -2.45
C TYR A 137 -2.16 9.34 -3.49
N SER A 138 -1.73 10.29 -4.33
CA SER A 138 -0.73 10.07 -5.36
C SER A 138 0.56 9.51 -4.77
N GLN A 139 1.04 10.13 -3.69
CA GLN A 139 2.27 9.70 -3.04
C GLN A 139 2.18 8.27 -2.49
N TYR A 140 1.10 7.90 -1.80
CA TYR A 140 0.95 6.54 -1.27
C TYR A 140 0.75 5.51 -2.39
N LYS A 141 0.11 5.90 -3.50
CA LYS A 141 -0.01 5.07 -4.69
C LYS A 141 1.35 4.77 -5.32
N ASP A 142 2.24 5.76 -5.39
CA ASP A 142 3.60 5.58 -5.90
C ASP A 142 4.42 4.67 -4.99
N LYS A 143 4.40 4.91 -3.68
CA LYS A 143 5.10 4.06 -2.69
C LYS A 143 4.60 2.62 -2.71
N GLN A 144 3.28 2.41 -2.86
CA GLN A 144 2.71 1.08 -3.03
C GLN A 144 3.26 0.39 -4.29
N THR A 145 3.18 1.07 -5.43
CA THR A 145 3.58 0.51 -6.74
C THR A 145 5.07 0.19 -6.77
N TYR A 146 5.89 1.08 -6.22
CA TYR A 146 7.33 0.87 -6.10
C TYR A 146 7.66 -0.34 -5.23
N THR A 147 7.01 -0.47 -4.06
CA THR A 147 7.22 -1.62 -3.17
C THR A 147 6.79 -2.93 -3.85
N GLU A 148 5.67 -2.93 -4.56
CA GLU A 148 5.22 -4.11 -5.32
C GLU A 148 6.21 -4.50 -6.44
N ASN A 149 6.82 -3.52 -7.11
CA ASN A 149 7.87 -3.78 -8.10
C ASN A 149 9.13 -4.35 -7.45
N LEU A 150 9.54 -3.84 -6.28
CA LEU A 150 10.66 -4.37 -5.52
C LEU A 150 10.38 -5.80 -5.06
N MET A 151 9.15 -6.13 -4.66
CA MET A 151 8.74 -7.51 -4.37
C MET A 151 8.86 -8.41 -5.61
N ARG A 152 8.45 -7.94 -6.80
CA ARG A 152 8.60 -8.71 -8.06
C ARG A 152 10.08 -9.00 -8.33
N TYR A 153 10.92 -7.98 -8.23
CA TYR A 153 12.37 -8.14 -8.37
C TYR A 153 12.91 -9.16 -7.38
N THR A 154 12.56 -9.04 -6.09
CA THR A 154 13.04 -9.96 -5.05
C THR A 154 12.57 -11.39 -5.32
N VAL A 155 11.30 -11.61 -5.67
CA VAL A 155 10.76 -12.95 -5.95
C VAL A 155 11.49 -13.63 -7.11
N PHE A 156 11.67 -12.92 -8.22
CA PHE A 156 12.21 -13.49 -9.46
C PHE A 156 13.74 -13.39 -9.61
N SER A 157 14.43 -12.73 -8.69
CA SER A 157 15.89 -12.62 -8.73
C SER A 157 16.57 -13.95 -8.38
N GLU A 158 17.60 -14.30 -9.15
CA GLU A 158 18.49 -15.45 -8.92
C GLU A 158 19.62 -15.12 -7.92
N GLN A 159 19.73 -13.87 -7.47
CA GLN A 159 20.77 -13.42 -6.55
C GLN A 159 20.62 -14.06 -5.15
N PRO A 160 21.73 -14.25 -4.41
CA PRO A 160 21.67 -14.73 -3.03
C PRO A 160 20.97 -13.71 -2.12
N ALA A 161 20.30 -14.20 -1.06
CA ALA A 161 19.47 -13.37 -0.19
C ALA A 161 20.23 -12.19 0.44
N ARG A 162 21.54 -12.34 0.69
CA ARG A 162 22.37 -11.28 1.28
C ARG A 162 22.59 -10.09 0.34
N GLU A 163 22.82 -10.34 -0.94
CA GLU A 163 22.96 -9.29 -1.95
C GLU A 163 21.62 -8.61 -2.21
N LEU A 164 20.55 -9.41 -2.29
CA LEU A 164 19.17 -8.92 -2.37
C LEU A 164 18.82 -8.03 -1.17
N ALA A 165 19.19 -8.42 0.05
CA ALA A 165 18.90 -7.66 1.25
C ALA A 165 19.57 -6.27 1.21
N GLN A 166 20.83 -6.18 0.78
CA GLN A 166 21.51 -4.88 0.66
C GLN A 166 20.78 -3.95 -0.31
N LYS A 167 20.42 -4.47 -1.48
CA LYS A 167 19.67 -3.70 -2.49
C LYS A 167 18.27 -3.32 -2.00
N VAL A 168 17.56 -4.24 -1.38
CA VAL A 168 16.22 -3.98 -0.83
C VAL A 168 16.28 -2.93 0.29
N ILE A 169 17.27 -2.98 1.18
CA ILE A 169 17.46 -1.98 2.22
C ILE A 169 17.72 -0.59 1.60
N GLU A 170 18.57 -0.52 0.58
CA GLU A 170 18.84 0.73 -0.12
C GLU A 170 17.57 1.31 -0.77
N GLU A 171 16.83 0.49 -1.51
CA GLU A 171 15.62 0.93 -2.21
C GLU A 171 14.48 1.26 -1.23
N ILE A 172 14.29 0.49 -0.16
CA ILE A 172 13.34 0.83 0.91
C ILE A 172 13.74 2.15 1.58
N GLY A 173 15.05 2.36 1.82
CA GLY A 173 15.55 3.62 2.38
C GLY A 173 15.14 4.83 1.55
N LYS A 174 15.13 4.72 0.21
CA LYS A 174 14.64 5.79 -0.68
C LYS A 174 13.14 6.06 -0.51
N ILE A 175 12.33 5.03 -0.24
CA ILE A 175 10.87 5.16 -0.02
C ILE A 175 10.55 5.76 1.36
N ASP A 176 11.34 5.38 2.36
CA ASP A 176 11.19 5.82 3.76
C ASP A 176 11.68 7.26 3.97
N ASN A 177 12.35 7.88 2.98
CA ASN A 177 12.64 9.32 2.93
C ASN A 177 11.35 10.15 2.77
N GLY A 178 10.49 10.16 3.79
CA GLY A 178 9.46 11.15 4.06
C GLY A 178 8.54 11.58 2.91
N PHE A 179 8.03 12.81 3.04
CA PHE A 179 7.27 13.54 2.03
C PHE A 179 8.22 14.50 1.32
N SER A 180 8.52 14.26 0.05
CA SER A 180 9.24 15.22 -0.78
C SER A 180 8.28 15.86 -1.78
N PHE A 181 8.13 17.18 -1.72
CA PHE A 181 7.30 17.93 -2.68
C PHE A 181 7.90 17.94 -4.10
N GLN A 182 9.15 17.50 -4.28
CA GLN A 182 9.78 17.42 -5.60
C GLN A 182 9.07 16.44 -6.53
N SER A 183 8.64 15.27 -6.03
CA SER A 183 7.99 14.25 -6.89
C SER A 183 6.65 14.70 -7.44
N VAL A 184 5.90 15.53 -6.71
CA VAL A 184 4.62 16.11 -7.15
C VAL A 184 4.82 17.22 -8.20
N THR A 185 5.99 17.84 -8.24
CA THR A 185 6.30 18.95 -9.15
C THR A 185 6.88 18.46 -10.48
N GLU A 186 7.63 17.35 -10.47
CA GLU A 186 8.28 16.79 -11.65
C GLU A 186 7.31 16.13 -12.66
N GLU A 187 6.17 15.60 -12.21
CA GLU A 187 5.19 14.96 -13.11
C GLU A 187 4.54 15.96 -14.10
N LYS A 188 4.55 17.26 -13.78
CA LYS A 188 4.12 18.34 -14.70
C LYS A 188 5.20 18.81 -15.67
N GLY A 189 6.44 18.34 -15.54
CA GLY A 189 7.59 18.76 -16.36
C GLY A 189 7.88 17.85 -17.56
N LYS A 190 7.25 16.67 -17.66
CA LYS A 190 7.39 15.77 -18.82
C LYS A 190 6.18 15.90 -19.73
N THR A 191 6.17 16.97 -20.53
CA THR A 191 5.42 16.98 -21.79
C THR A 191 6.25 16.23 -22.84
N PRO A 192 5.66 15.37 -23.68
CA PRO A 192 6.34 14.86 -24.88
C PRO A 192 6.71 15.99 -25.84
#